data_AF-A0A285PGT0-F1
#
_entry.id   AF-A0A285PGT0-F1
#
_cell.length_a   1.000
_cell.length_b   1.000
_cell.length_c   1.000
_cell.angle_alpha   90.00
_cell.angle_beta   90.00
_cell.angle_gamma   90.00
#
_symmetry.space_group_name_H-M   'P 1'
#
loop_
_entity.id
_entity.type
_entity.pdbx_description
1 polymer ?
#
loop_
_entity_poly.entity_id
_entity_poly.type
_entity_poly.pdbx_seq_one_letter_code
_entity_poly.pdbx_strand_id
1 'polypeptide(L)'
;MNERRRQKRRFRANKKTCLLSTDGAQSASKFPFVHKLERIERIRSKKNISISELCAVASIRERQWYRWMNGVTDPKPSSLRALDRALQILGKEQELDARSRNAHQSVYHLLLGWMAAWANLNIMDVLKDDPQTQDKQSPFKAKASQCRQRALYLIVTEMDVPLVVAAGLAGISKQAVSKALRSIEDSRDNPDIDELLKHAAVMLFGGDHG
;
A
#
# COMPACT_ATOMS: atom_id res chain seq x y z
N MET A 1 33.32 19.94 29.84
CA MET A 1 34.25 20.85 29.14
C MET A 1 35.29 20.00 28.40
N ASN A 2 35.40 19.86 27.08
CA ASN A 2 34.66 20.30 25.91
C ASN A 2 35.01 19.33 24.76
N GLU A 3 34.00 18.95 23.98
CA GLU A 3 33.96 18.86 22.51
C GLU A 3 35.16 18.26 21.74
N ARG A 4 34.95 17.14 21.03
CA ARG A 4 34.62 17.17 19.59
C ARG A 4 35.30 18.31 18.82
N ARG A 5 36.43 18.05 18.14
CA ARG A 5 36.73 18.41 16.73
C ARG A 5 38.20 18.19 16.38
N ARG A 6 38.45 17.86 15.10
CA ARG A 6 39.72 17.53 14.39
C ARG A 6 40.03 16.02 14.41
N GLN A 7 39.54 15.18 13.50
CA GLN A 7 39.51 15.26 12.04
C GLN A 7 40.86 15.72 11.44
N LYS A 8 41.73 14.77 11.07
CA LYS A 8 42.43 14.67 9.77
C LYS A 8 43.75 13.91 9.87
N ARG A 9 43.92 13.01 8.89
CA ARG A 9 45.19 12.54 8.30
C ARG A 9 46.08 11.66 9.17
N ARG A 10 46.14 10.38 8.79
CA ARG A 10 47.42 9.73 8.46
C ARG A 10 47.18 8.57 7.48
N PHE A 11 47.16 8.95 6.20
CA PHE A 11 47.69 8.11 5.13
C PHE A 11 49.05 7.57 5.59
N ARG A 12 49.18 6.26 5.73
CA ARG A 12 50.49 5.62 5.62
C ARG A 12 50.53 4.90 4.29
N ALA A 13 51.16 5.59 3.34
CA ALA A 13 51.67 5.04 2.12
C ALA A 13 52.69 3.93 2.45
N ASN A 14 52.54 2.77 1.83
CA ASN A 14 53.66 1.90 1.53
C ASN A 14 53.73 1.79 0.00
N LYS A 15 54.73 2.46 -0.59
CA LYS A 15 55.17 2.28 -1.97
C LYS A 15 56.56 1.65 -1.95
N LYS A 16 56.71 0.49 -2.59
CA LYS A 16 57.86 0.05 -3.40
C LYS A 16 57.30 -0.93 -4.45
N THR A 17 56.91 -0.47 -5.64
CA THR A 17 57.65 -0.45 -6.91
C THR A 17 58.11 -1.82 -7.45
N CYS A 18 57.34 -2.27 -8.45
CA CYS A 18 57.69 -2.95 -9.71
C CYS A 18 58.44 -4.29 -9.68
N LEU A 19 57.70 -5.35 -10.01
CA LEU A 19 58.06 -6.32 -11.04
C LEU A 19 56.75 -6.88 -11.64
N LEU A 20 56.72 -7.01 -12.96
CA LEU A 20 55.59 -7.51 -13.74
C LEU A 20 55.07 -8.84 -13.17
N SER A 21 53.85 -8.84 -12.63
CA SER A 21 53.02 -10.03 -12.53
C SER A 21 51.65 -9.66 -13.09
N THR A 22 51.31 -10.30 -14.19
CA THR A 22 49.99 -10.34 -14.81
C THR A 22 49.04 -11.30 -14.07
N ASP A 23 49.15 -11.40 -12.74
CA ASP A 23 48.28 -12.27 -11.96
C ASP A 23 47.13 -11.47 -11.34
N GLY A 24 45.94 -11.70 -11.89
CA GLY A 24 44.72 -11.57 -11.12
C GLY A 24 43.76 -10.48 -11.52
N ALA A 25 43.49 -10.32 -12.83
CA ALA A 25 42.17 -9.90 -13.32
C ALA A 25 41.07 -10.94 -13.00
N GLN A 26 41.11 -11.53 -11.80
CA GLN A 26 40.24 -12.61 -11.32
C GLN A 26 39.84 -12.33 -9.86
N SER A 27 39.07 -11.27 -9.62
CA SER A 27 38.24 -11.17 -8.41
C SER A 27 36.81 -10.73 -8.73
N ALA A 28 36.37 -10.93 -9.97
CA ALA A 28 34.96 -11.00 -10.31
C ALA A 28 34.56 -12.48 -10.33
N SER A 29 33.58 -12.84 -9.50
CA SER A 29 32.96 -14.17 -9.35
C SER A 29 33.81 -15.25 -8.69
N LYS A 30 33.66 -15.45 -7.37
CA LYS A 30 34.06 -16.72 -6.73
C LYS A 30 33.00 -17.44 -5.92
N PHE A 31 31.77 -16.92 -5.80
CA PHE A 31 30.70 -17.68 -5.17
C PHE A 31 29.35 -17.48 -5.86
N PRO A 32 28.76 -18.52 -6.51
CA PRO A 32 27.45 -18.41 -7.17
C PRO A 32 26.32 -18.02 -6.20
N PHE A 33 26.56 -18.17 -4.90
CA PHE A 33 25.64 -17.83 -3.83
C PHE A 33 25.58 -16.33 -3.51
N VAL A 34 26.68 -15.59 -3.74
CA VAL A 34 26.73 -14.14 -3.53
C VAL A 34 25.87 -13.42 -4.57
N HIS A 35 25.96 -13.82 -5.84
CA HIS A 35 25.11 -13.27 -6.91
C HIS A 35 23.61 -13.52 -6.68
N LYS A 36 23.25 -14.67 -6.09
CA LYS A 36 21.85 -14.96 -5.73
C LYS A 36 21.35 -14.07 -4.60
N LEU A 37 22.17 -13.83 -3.59
CA LEU A 37 21.83 -12.94 -2.48
C LEU A 37 21.67 -11.49 -2.94
N GLU A 38 22.56 -10.98 -3.79
CA GLU A 38 22.44 -9.66 -4.41
C GLU A 38 21.17 -9.52 -5.28
N ARG A 39 20.79 -10.59 -5.98
CA ARG A 39 19.54 -10.62 -6.75
C ARG A 39 18.33 -10.51 -5.82
N ILE A 40 18.32 -11.26 -4.72
CA ILE A 40 17.27 -11.19 -3.68
C ILE A 40 17.18 -9.76 -3.15
N GLU A 41 18.30 -9.11 -2.84
CA GLU A 41 18.34 -7.73 -2.36
C GLU A 41 17.77 -6.72 -3.40
N ARG A 42 18.13 -6.88 -4.67
CA ARG A 42 17.57 -6.06 -5.76
C ARG A 42 16.05 -6.22 -5.88
N ILE A 43 15.54 -7.46 -5.82
CA ILE A 43 14.09 -7.72 -5.91
C ILE A 43 13.37 -7.16 -4.68
N ARG A 44 13.92 -7.37 -3.48
CA ARG A 44 13.40 -6.83 -2.22
C ARG A 44 13.27 -5.31 -2.30
N SER A 45 14.35 -4.63 -2.70
CA SER A 45 14.40 -3.17 -2.83
C SER A 45 13.37 -2.67 -3.84
N LYS A 46 13.28 -3.30 -5.02
CA LYS A 46 12.27 -2.96 -6.04
C LYS A 46 10.83 -3.10 -5.54
N LYS A 47 10.55 -4.06 -4.65
CA LYS A 47 9.24 -4.29 -4.05
C LYS A 47 9.00 -3.52 -2.75
N ASN A 48 9.95 -2.68 -2.32
CA ASN A 48 9.93 -1.95 -1.06
C ASN A 48 9.68 -2.85 0.18
N ILE A 49 10.09 -4.11 0.13
CA ILE A 49 9.96 -5.05 1.26
C ILE A 49 11.05 -4.77 2.27
N SER A 50 10.76 -4.66 3.57
CA SER A 50 11.81 -4.46 4.57
C SER A 50 12.67 -5.73 4.76
N ILE A 51 13.91 -5.56 5.23
CA ILE A 51 14.77 -6.71 5.56
C ILE A 51 14.15 -7.52 6.70
N SER A 52 13.51 -6.84 7.67
CA SER A 52 12.83 -7.45 8.80
C SER A 52 11.70 -8.38 8.36
N GLU A 53 10.80 -7.88 7.51
CA GLU A 53 9.69 -8.68 6.96
C GLU A 53 10.20 -9.88 6.14
N LEU A 54 11.17 -9.64 5.25
CA LEU A 54 11.74 -10.71 4.44
C LEU A 54 12.37 -11.81 5.32
N CYS A 55 13.13 -11.42 6.34
CA CYS A 55 13.77 -12.32 7.27
C CYS A 55 12.76 -13.06 8.15
N ALA A 56 11.71 -12.39 8.62
CA ALA A 56 10.63 -12.98 9.40
C ALA A 56 9.92 -14.09 8.62
N VAL A 57 9.49 -13.82 7.39
CA VAL A 57 8.82 -14.82 6.53
C VAL A 57 9.77 -15.96 6.16
N ALA A 58 11.05 -15.67 5.93
CA ALA A 58 12.05 -16.69 5.64
C ALA A 58 12.52 -17.46 6.90
N SER A 59 12.06 -17.10 8.10
CA SER A 59 12.51 -17.64 9.39
C SER A 59 14.03 -17.54 9.59
N ILE A 60 14.61 -16.41 9.19
CA ILE A 60 16.04 -16.11 9.31
C ILE A 60 16.21 -14.93 10.26
N ARG A 61 17.23 -14.96 11.13
CA ARG A 61 17.55 -13.80 11.98
C ARG A 61 18.16 -12.69 11.14
N GLU A 62 17.72 -11.44 11.30
CA GLU A 62 18.26 -10.29 10.56
C GLU A 62 19.78 -10.14 10.69
N ARG A 63 20.35 -10.43 11.87
CA ARG A 63 21.81 -10.42 12.07
C ARG A 63 22.52 -11.35 11.08
N GLN A 64 21.91 -12.50 10.76
CA GLN A 64 22.49 -13.46 9.82
C GLN A 64 22.46 -12.93 8.38
N TRP A 65 21.42 -12.19 8.00
CA TRP A 65 21.37 -11.46 6.73
C TRP A 65 22.56 -10.50 6.59
N TYR A 66 22.80 -9.65 7.59
CA TYR A 66 23.94 -8.71 7.55
C TYR A 66 25.29 -9.41 7.52
N ARG A 67 25.44 -10.56 8.20
CA ARG A 67 26.67 -11.36 8.12
C ARG A 67 26.93 -11.92 6.72
N TRP A 68 25.87 -12.33 6.00
CA TRP A 68 26.00 -12.76 4.61
C TRP A 68 26.35 -11.59 3.68
N MET A 69 25.68 -10.44 3.84
CA MET A 69 25.95 -9.24 3.03
C MET A 69 27.36 -8.68 3.24
N ASN A 70 27.89 -8.77 4.47
CA ASN A 70 29.24 -8.32 4.81
C ASN A 70 30.34 -9.36 4.52
N GLY A 71 29.98 -10.52 3.94
CA GLY A 71 30.94 -11.59 3.64
C GLY A 71 31.55 -12.28 4.86
N VAL A 72 30.96 -12.12 6.06
CA VAL A 72 31.44 -12.74 7.30
C VAL A 72 31.16 -14.24 7.31
N THR A 73 30.08 -14.67 6.65
CA THR A 73 29.70 -16.07 6.48
C THR A 73 29.05 -16.26 5.12
N ASP A 74 29.10 -17.48 4.58
CA ASP A 74 28.39 -17.80 3.34
C ASP A 74 26.93 -18.23 3.58
N PRO A 75 26.00 -17.82 2.70
CA PRO A 75 24.61 -18.26 2.77
C PRO A 75 24.47 -19.71 2.29
N LYS A 76 23.74 -20.52 3.08
CA LYS A 76 23.40 -21.90 2.68
C LYS A 76 22.39 -21.88 1.52
N PRO A 77 22.43 -22.84 0.59
CA PRO A 77 21.46 -22.94 -0.51
C PRO A 77 19.99 -23.06 -0.04
N SER A 78 19.74 -23.67 1.12
CA SER A 78 18.41 -23.74 1.73
C SER A 78 17.92 -22.37 2.19
N SER A 79 18.78 -21.55 2.78
CA SER A 79 18.46 -20.19 3.21
C SER A 79 18.15 -19.27 2.03
N LEU A 80 18.90 -19.37 0.93
CA LEU A 80 18.60 -18.62 -0.29
C LEU A 80 17.24 -19.00 -0.89
N ARG A 81 16.91 -20.30 -0.92
CA ARG A 81 15.58 -20.77 -1.34
C ARG A 81 14.46 -20.32 -0.41
N ALA A 82 14.71 -20.19 0.89
CA ALA A 82 13.74 -19.65 1.84
C ALA A 82 13.47 -18.16 1.59
N LEU A 83 14.52 -17.37 1.37
CA LEU A 83 14.41 -15.94 1.03
C LEU A 83 13.70 -15.71 -0.31
N ASP A 84 14.01 -16.51 -1.33
CA ASP A 84 13.32 -16.45 -2.63
C ASP A 84 11.81 -16.76 -2.49
N ARG A 85 11.45 -17.78 -1.69
CA ARG A 85 10.04 -18.10 -1.41
C ARG A 85 9.36 -16.98 -0.63
N ALA A 86 10.03 -16.40 0.37
CA ALA A 86 9.51 -15.27 1.12
C ALA A 86 9.23 -14.05 0.21
N LEU A 87 10.11 -13.74 -0.75
CA LEU A 87 9.88 -12.69 -1.74
C LEU A 87 8.67 -12.97 -2.66
N GLN A 88 8.40 -14.24 -2.96
CA GLN A 88 7.23 -14.63 -3.75
C GLN A 88 5.94 -14.50 -2.95
N ILE A 89 5.93 -14.94 -1.69
CA ILE A 89 4.78 -14.83 -0.79
C ILE A 89 4.41 -13.37 -0.57
N LEU A 90 5.36 -12.56 -0.08
CA LEU A 90 5.16 -11.12 0.15
C LEU A 90 4.78 -10.39 -1.14
N GLY A 91 5.37 -10.80 -2.26
CA GLY A 91 5.01 -10.27 -3.57
C GLY A 91 3.58 -10.56 -4.00
N LYS A 92 3.08 -11.77 -3.73
CA LYS A 92 1.70 -12.16 -4.01
C LYS A 92 0.73 -11.44 -3.08
N GLU A 93 1.06 -11.32 -1.80
CA GLU A 93 0.25 -10.56 -0.82
C GLU A 93 0.10 -9.09 -1.26
N GLN A 94 1.20 -8.41 -1.61
CA GLN A 94 1.16 -7.05 -2.14
C GLN A 94 0.28 -6.93 -3.40
N GLU A 95 0.33 -7.91 -4.29
CA GLU A 95 -0.49 -7.94 -5.51
C GLU A 95 -1.97 -8.16 -5.19
N LEU A 96 -2.29 -9.06 -4.27
CA LEU A 96 -3.66 -9.29 -3.79
C LEU A 96 -4.22 -8.03 -3.12
N ASP A 97 -3.43 -7.35 -2.28
CA ASP A 97 -3.81 -6.09 -1.64
C ASP A 97 -4.03 -4.98 -2.68
N ALA A 98 -3.22 -4.93 -3.74
CA ALA A 98 -3.43 -3.99 -4.84
C ALA A 98 -4.71 -4.31 -5.62
N ARG A 99 -4.97 -5.59 -5.92
CA ARG A 99 -6.20 -6.03 -6.60
C ARG A 99 -7.44 -5.73 -5.77
N SER A 100 -7.41 -6.02 -4.47
CA SER A 100 -8.50 -5.70 -3.54
C SER A 100 -8.76 -4.20 -3.47
N ARG A 101 -7.72 -3.37 -3.35
CA ARG A 101 -7.86 -1.91 -3.40
C ARG A 101 -8.48 -1.42 -4.71
N ASN A 102 -8.05 -1.94 -5.84
CA ASN A 102 -8.63 -1.59 -7.14
C ASN A 102 -10.10 -2.00 -7.23
N ALA A 103 -10.46 -3.20 -6.73
CA ALA A 103 -11.84 -3.65 -6.67
C ALA A 103 -12.71 -2.72 -5.81
N HIS A 104 -12.24 -2.36 -4.61
CA HIS A 104 -12.94 -1.41 -3.74
C HIS A 104 -13.11 -0.03 -4.42
N GLN A 105 -12.10 0.46 -5.14
CA GLN A 105 -12.19 1.71 -5.90
C GLN A 105 -13.24 1.63 -7.02
N SER A 106 -13.27 0.53 -7.77
CA SER A 106 -14.25 0.31 -8.83
C SER A 106 -15.67 0.27 -8.27
N VAL A 107 -15.89 -0.45 -7.15
CA VAL A 107 -17.19 -0.50 -6.48
C VAL A 107 -17.59 0.87 -5.95
N TYR A 108 -16.65 1.64 -5.39
CA TYR A 108 -16.91 3.01 -4.94
C TYR A 108 -17.38 3.91 -6.09
N HIS A 109 -16.68 3.89 -7.22
CA HIS A 109 -17.08 4.68 -8.39
C HIS A 109 -18.42 4.23 -8.98
N LEU A 110 -18.71 2.93 -8.97
CA LEU A 110 -20.00 2.39 -9.42
C LEU A 110 -21.15 2.90 -8.54
N LEU A 111 -21.00 2.78 -7.22
CA LEU A 111 -21.99 3.29 -6.26
C LEU A 111 -22.14 4.80 -6.35
N LEU A 112 -21.04 5.54 -6.44
CA LEU A 112 -21.08 6.99 -6.60
C LEU A 112 -21.76 7.40 -7.90
N GLY A 113 -21.50 6.68 -9.00
CA GLY A 113 -22.16 6.88 -10.29
C GLY A 113 -23.66 6.64 -10.22
N TRP A 114 -24.08 5.56 -9.55
CA TRP A 114 -25.50 5.27 -9.33
C TRP A 114 -26.18 6.34 -8.49
N MET A 115 -25.56 6.77 -7.39
CA MET A 115 -26.06 7.87 -6.55
C MET A 115 -26.15 9.20 -7.31
N ALA A 116 -25.12 9.50 -8.12
CA ALA A 116 -25.10 10.71 -8.94
C ALA A 116 -26.23 10.69 -9.98
N ALA A 117 -26.44 9.56 -10.66
CA ALA A 117 -27.55 9.39 -11.60
C ALA A 117 -28.90 9.59 -10.91
N TRP A 118 -29.09 9.01 -9.71
CA TRP A 118 -30.31 9.20 -8.92
C TRP A 118 -30.53 10.67 -8.51
N ALA A 119 -29.46 11.39 -8.18
CA ALA A 119 -29.49 12.81 -7.87
C ALA A 119 -29.54 13.74 -9.10
N ASN A 120 -29.61 13.18 -10.31
CA ASN A 120 -29.53 13.87 -11.60
C ASN A 120 -28.26 14.74 -11.75
N LEU A 121 -27.12 14.17 -11.36
CA LEU A 121 -25.79 14.77 -11.46
C LEU A 121 -24.92 14.02 -12.48
N ASN A 122 -24.01 14.74 -13.12
CA ASN A 122 -22.96 14.13 -13.93
C ASN A 122 -21.85 13.58 -13.02
N ILE A 123 -21.56 12.29 -13.12
CA ILE A 123 -20.52 11.63 -12.32
C ILE A 123 -19.12 12.22 -12.54
N MET A 124 -18.80 12.66 -13.76
CA MET A 124 -17.50 13.24 -14.06
C MET A 124 -17.28 14.54 -13.30
N ASP A 125 -18.33 15.32 -13.07
CA ASP A 125 -18.25 16.56 -12.29
C ASP A 125 -18.15 16.26 -10.80
N VAL A 126 -18.87 15.24 -10.31
CA VAL A 126 -18.79 14.78 -8.91
C VAL A 126 -17.40 14.23 -8.57
N LEU A 127 -16.74 13.54 -9.51
CA LEU A 127 -15.39 13.02 -9.35
C LEU A 127 -14.30 14.11 -9.44
N LYS A 128 -14.54 15.17 -10.22
CA LYS A 128 -13.62 16.33 -10.30
C LYS A 128 -13.73 17.24 -9.07
N ASP A 129 -14.89 17.27 -8.43
CA ASP A 129 -15.12 18.06 -7.24
C ASP A 129 -14.29 17.55 -6.05
N ASP A 130 -13.48 18.43 -5.47
CA ASP A 130 -12.67 18.09 -4.30
C ASP A 130 -13.57 17.97 -3.05
N PRO A 131 -13.71 16.77 -2.46
CA PRO A 131 -14.58 16.54 -1.31
C PRO A 131 -14.16 17.30 -0.05
N GLN A 132 -12.93 17.83 0.01
CA GLN A 132 -12.46 18.64 1.13
C GLN A 132 -12.88 20.11 1.01
N THR A 133 -13.22 20.56 -0.20
CA THR A 133 -13.61 21.95 -0.44
C THR A 133 -15.08 22.18 -0.10
N GLN A 134 -15.34 22.75 1.07
CA GLN A 134 -16.70 23.13 1.45
C GLN A 134 -17.10 24.46 0.83
N ASP A 135 -18.16 24.45 0.03
CA ASP A 135 -18.94 25.63 -0.27
C ASP A 135 -20.41 25.31 0.02
N LYS A 136 -20.92 25.96 1.07
CA LYS A 136 -22.26 25.72 1.62
C LYS A 136 -23.37 26.32 0.76
N GLN A 137 -23.04 27.22 -0.15
CA GLN A 137 -24.02 27.89 -1.01
C GLN A 137 -24.23 27.16 -2.33
N SER A 138 -23.31 26.28 -2.73
CA SER A 138 -23.43 25.50 -3.96
C SER A 138 -24.40 24.31 -3.80
N PRO A 139 -25.56 24.32 -4.49
CA PRO A 139 -26.49 23.19 -4.44
C PRO A 139 -25.88 21.93 -5.08
N PHE A 140 -24.98 22.10 -6.05
CA PHE A 140 -24.25 20.99 -6.67
C PHE A 140 -23.37 20.27 -5.64
N LYS A 141 -22.53 21.01 -4.89
CA LYS A 141 -21.64 20.42 -3.89
C LYS A 141 -22.38 19.75 -2.75
N ALA A 142 -23.52 20.31 -2.33
CA ALA A 142 -24.38 19.70 -1.33
C ALA A 142 -24.87 18.31 -1.79
N LYS A 143 -25.42 18.23 -3.02
CA LYS A 143 -25.87 16.95 -3.60
C LYS A 143 -24.73 15.97 -3.85
N ALA A 144 -23.59 16.44 -4.38
CA ALA A 144 -22.39 15.62 -4.59
C ALA A 144 -21.86 15.04 -3.27
N SER A 145 -21.85 15.84 -2.19
CA SER A 145 -21.50 15.40 -0.84
C SER A 145 -22.45 14.30 -0.35
N GLN A 146 -23.77 14.50 -0.48
CA GLN A 146 -24.76 13.47 -0.11
C GLN A 146 -24.54 12.15 -0.88
N CYS A 147 -24.28 12.22 -2.19
CA CYS A 147 -23.96 11.04 -3.00
C CYS A 147 -22.73 10.29 -2.47
N ARG A 148 -21.65 11.03 -2.15
CA ARG A 148 -20.42 10.45 -1.59
C ARG A 148 -20.66 9.82 -0.21
N GLN A 149 -21.43 10.47 0.66
CA GLN A 149 -21.75 9.92 1.98
C GLN A 149 -22.53 8.61 1.86
N ARG A 150 -23.54 8.55 0.98
CA ARG A 150 -24.34 7.34 0.76
C ARG A 150 -23.52 6.20 0.16
N ALA A 151 -22.67 6.49 -0.82
CA ALA A 151 -21.75 5.51 -1.38
C ALA A 151 -20.77 4.97 -0.32
N LEU A 152 -20.24 5.84 0.54
CA LEU A 152 -19.37 5.43 1.65
C LEU A 152 -20.09 4.59 2.70
N TYR A 153 -21.35 4.92 3.00
CA TYR A 153 -22.18 4.14 3.91
C TYR A 153 -22.31 2.71 3.40
N LEU A 154 -22.76 2.52 2.15
CA LEU A 154 -22.93 1.19 1.55
C LEU A 154 -21.62 0.39 1.48
N ILE A 155 -20.50 1.05 1.16
CA ILE A 155 -19.19 0.39 1.16
C ILE A 155 -18.82 -0.17 2.53
N VAL A 156 -19.14 0.56 3.59
CA VAL A 156 -18.77 0.16 4.94
C VAL A 156 -19.77 -0.85 5.50
N THR A 157 -21.07 -0.66 5.30
CA THR A 157 -22.12 -1.49 5.90
C THR A 157 -22.40 -2.76 5.11
N GLU A 158 -22.49 -2.67 3.79
CA GLU A 158 -22.87 -3.81 2.95
C GLU A 158 -21.66 -4.63 2.50
N MET A 159 -20.53 -3.97 2.24
CA MET A 159 -19.33 -4.61 1.68
C MET A 159 -18.24 -4.86 2.74
N ASP A 160 -18.50 -4.53 4.00
CA ASP A 160 -17.59 -4.65 5.16
C ASP A 160 -16.18 -4.07 4.90
N VAL A 161 -16.11 -2.98 4.11
CA VAL A 161 -14.83 -2.33 3.82
C VAL A 161 -14.39 -1.51 5.04
N PRO A 162 -13.16 -1.71 5.57
CA PRO A 162 -12.69 -0.97 6.72
C PRO A 162 -12.70 0.55 6.51
N LEU A 163 -13.09 1.31 7.54
CA LEU A 163 -13.18 2.79 7.50
C LEU A 163 -11.90 3.49 6.97
N VAL A 164 -10.71 2.93 7.25
CA VAL A 164 -9.44 3.48 6.77
C VAL A 164 -9.31 3.33 5.26
N VAL A 165 -9.73 2.18 4.73
CA VAL A 165 -9.75 1.93 3.30
C VAL A 165 -10.77 2.84 2.63
N ALA A 166 -12.01 2.88 3.13
CA ALA A 166 -13.06 3.76 2.61
C ALA A 166 -12.67 5.25 2.58
N ALA A 167 -11.98 5.72 3.62
CA ALA A 167 -11.41 7.07 3.68
C ALA A 167 -10.41 7.32 2.54
N GLY A 168 -9.54 6.34 2.26
CA GLY A 168 -8.60 6.38 1.14
C GLY A 168 -9.29 6.43 -0.22
N LEU A 169 -10.37 5.65 -0.42
CA LEU A 169 -11.13 5.64 -1.68
C LEU A 169 -11.74 7.00 -2.01
N ALA A 170 -12.24 7.69 -0.99
CA ALA A 170 -12.92 8.99 -1.12
C ALA A 170 -12.00 10.21 -0.93
N GLY A 171 -10.71 10.02 -0.64
CA GLY A 171 -9.77 11.13 -0.44
C GLY A 171 -10.06 12.02 0.78
N ILE A 172 -10.70 11.46 1.82
CA ILE A 172 -11.08 12.18 3.05
C ILE A 172 -10.50 11.51 4.30
N SER A 173 -10.63 12.15 5.46
CA SER A 173 -10.17 11.56 6.72
C SER A 173 -11.11 10.47 7.24
N LYS A 174 -10.58 9.51 8.01
CA LYS A 174 -11.39 8.47 8.70
C LYS A 174 -12.48 9.09 9.58
N GLN A 175 -12.18 10.22 10.23
CA GLN A 175 -13.15 10.93 11.07
C GLN A 175 -14.30 11.52 10.23
N ALA A 176 -14.00 12.04 9.04
CA ALA A 176 -15.01 12.52 8.11
C ALA A 176 -15.93 11.39 7.64
N VAL A 177 -15.37 10.20 7.34
CA VAL A 177 -16.17 9.00 7.02
C VAL A 177 -17.07 8.63 8.19
N SER A 178 -16.54 8.53 9.41
CA SER A 178 -17.33 8.18 10.59
C SER A 178 -18.49 9.17 10.84
N LYS A 179 -18.25 10.46 10.61
CA LYS A 179 -19.28 11.49 10.71
C LYS A 179 -20.35 11.35 9.62
N ALA A 180 -19.94 11.04 8.38
CA ALA A 180 -20.86 10.81 7.27
C ALA A 180 -21.80 9.62 7.55
N LEU A 181 -21.26 8.50 8.04
CA LEU A 181 -22.06 7.33 8.39
C LEU A 181 -23.09 7.65 9.47
N ARG A 182 -22.68 8.32 10.56
CA ARG A 182 -23.62 8.75 11.61
C ARG A 182 -24.71 9.65 11.06
N SER A 183 -24.35 10.61 10.22
CA SER A 183 -25.33 11.50 9.59
C SER A 183 -26.37 10.77 8.74
N ILE A 184 -26.01 9.62 8.17
CA ILE A 184 -26.95 8.78 7.41
C ILE A 184 -27.83 7.99 8.36
N GLU A 185 -27.24 7.33 9.36
CA GLU A 185 -27.99 6.58 10.39
C GLU A 185 -29.02 7.48 11.09
N ASP A 186 -28.62 8.69 11.50
CA ASP A 186 -29.49 9.70 12.12
C ASP A 186 -30.64 10.13 11.17
N SER A 187 -30.49 9.91 9.86
CA SER A 187 -31.49 10.26 8.84
C SER A 187 -32.30 9.07 8.34
N ARG A 188 -32.12 7.87 8.88
CA ARG A 188 -32.85 6.65 8.42
C ARG A 188 -34.34 6.68 8.70
N ASP A 189 -34.80 7.53 9.61
CA ASP A 189 -36.22 7.81 9.80
C ASP A 189 -36.86 8.49 8.57
N ASN A 190 -36.05 8.96 7.61
CA ASN A 190 -36.54 9.45 6.33
C ASN A 190 -36.82 8.27 5.36
N PRO A 191 -38.08 8.06 4.95
CA PRO A 191 -38.46 6.94 4.09
C PRO A 191 -37.74 6.95 2.74
N ASP A 192 -37.43 8.12 2.16
CA ASP A 192 -36.72 8.21 0.89
C ASP A 192 -35.29 7.64 0.97
N ILE A 193 -34.64 7.79 2.13
CA ILE A 193 -33.29 7.29 2.37
C ILE A 193 -33.34 5.77 2.59
N ASP A 194 -34.31 5.29 3.35
CA ASP A 194 -34.49 3.87 3.61
C ASP A 194 -34.82 3.09 2.33
N GLU A 195 -35.71 3.61 1.48
CA GLU A 195 -36.02 3.01 0.17
C GLU A 195 -34.80 3.00 -0.77
N LEU A 196 -34.05 4.10 -0.82
CA LEU A 196 -32.84 4.18 -1.62
C LEU A 196 -31.80 3.13 -1.19
N LEU A 197 -31.60 2.95 0.12
CA LEU A 197 -30.67 1.95 0.65
C LEU A 197 -31.14 0.52 0.36
N LYS A 198 -32.45 0.24 0.47
CA LYS A 198 -33.03 -1.05 0.07
C LYS A 198 -32.79 -1.34 -1.42
N HIS A 199 -33.04 -0.36 -2.29
CA HIS A 199 -32.78 -0.50 -3.72
C HIS A 199 -31.29 -0.74 -4.01
N ALA A 200 -30.39 -0.06 -3.29
CA ALA A 200 -28.96 -0.27 -3.43
C ALA A 200 -28.54 -1.69 -3.01
N ALA A 201 -29.09 -2.22 -1.91
CA ALA A 201 -28.82 -3.58 -1.46
C ALA A 201 -29.28 -4.63 -2.49
N VAL A 202 -30.47 -4.46 -3.07
CA VAL A 202 -30.98 -5.33 -4.15
C VAL A 202 -30.05 -5.28 -5.37
N MET A 203 -29.57 -4.10 -5.74
CA MET A 203 -28.65 -3.93 -6.86
C MET A 203 -27.29 -4.62 -6.62
N LEU A 204 -26.77 -4.55 -5.39
CA LEU A 204 -25.46 -5.12 -5.04
C LEU A 204 -25.47 -6.64 -4.92
N PHE A 205 -26.53 -7.23 -4.36
CA PHE A 205 -26.56 -8.66 -4.03
C PHE A 205 -27.44 -9.50 -4.97
N GLY A 206 -28.26 -8.85 -5.80
CA GLY A 206 -29.28 -9.53 -6.61
C GLY A 206 -30.44 -9.95 -5.71
N GLY A 207 -31.62 -9.38 -5.92
CA GLY A 207 -32.74 -9.49 -4.98
C GLY A 207 -33.11 -10.94 -4.62
N ASP A 208 -32.91 -11.30 -3.34
CA ASP A 208 -33.97 -11.60 -2.37
C ASP A 208 -33.33 -11.68 -0.95
N HIS A 209 -33.47 -10.63 -0.16
CA HIS A 209 -33.25 -10.68 1.30
C HIS A 209 -34.58 -10.31 1.95
N GLY A 210 -35.48 -11.29 1.95
CA GLY A 210 -36.67 -11.30 2.80
C GLY A 210 -36.31 -11.50 4.26
#